data_AF-A0A9E4H0A4-F1
#
_entry.id   AF-A0A9E4H0A4-F1
#
_cell.length_a   1.000
_cell.length_b   1.000
_cell.length_c   1.000
_cell.angle_alpha   90.00
_cell.angle_beta   90.00
_cell.angle_gamma   90.00
#
_symmetry.space_group_name_H-M   'P 1'
#
loop_
_entity.id
_entity.type
_entity.pdbx_description
1 polymer ?
#
loop_
_entity_poly.entity_id
_entity_poly.type
_entity_poly.pdbx_seq_one_letter_code
_entity_poly.pdbx_strand_id
1 'polypeptide(L)'
;MKIPVIWGYFFRRKATMSILEGSADFICREIIGTTINPTIYEYGFENEEELKIEFADDLKSNDFSGWLYNGTRSGERPADLGYFIGHQVCSTYLNGASDCQKAKEQLLQCRNPWKILVKSQYFY
;
A
#
# COMPACT_ATOMS: atom_id res chain seq x y z
N MET A 1 10.85 -6.60 -10.27
CA MET A 1 9.95 -7.73 -10.60
C MET A 1 8.74 -7.20 -11.36
N LYS A 2 8.37 -7.72 -12.55
CA LYS A 2 7.27 -7.14 -13.34
C LYS A 2 5.93 -7.75 -12.91
N ILE A 3 5.02 -6.97 -12.30
CA ILE A 3 3.64 -7.39 -12.03
C ILE A 3 2.89 -7.46 -13.38
N PRO A 4 2.45 -8.63 -13.86
CA PRO A 4 1.79 -8.71 -15.16
C PRO A 4 0.37 -8.11 -15.09
N VAL A 5 -0.06 -7.41 -16.14
CA VAL A 5 -1.35 -6.70 -16.20
C VAL A 5 -2.56 -7.66 -16.23
N ILE A 6 -2.32 -8.96 -16.46
CA ILE A 6 -3.34 -9.99 -16.77
C ILE A 6 -3.84 -10.75 -15.53
N TRP A 7 -3.39 -10.41 -14.32
CA TRP A 7 -3.84 -11.13 -13.12
C TRP A 7 -5.28 -10.70 -12.78
N GLY A 8 -6.19 -11.66 -12.92
CA GLY A 8 -7.63 -11.49 -12.76
C GLY A 8 -8.07 -11.07 -11.35
N TYR A 9 -9.39 -10.96 -11.17
CA TYR A 9 -10.04 -10.36 -10.01
C TYR A 9 -9.59 -10.90 -8.63
N PHE A 10 -9.21 -12.18 -8.55
CA PHE A 10 -8.81 -12.83 -7.30
C PHE A 10 -7.46 -12.33 -6.76
N PHE A 11 -6.49 -12.08 -7.63
CA PHE A 11 -5.12 -11.69 -7.25
C PHE A 11 -4.98 -10.21 -6.84
N ARG A 12 -6.08 -9.47 -6.81
CA ARG A 12 -6.07 -8.02 -6.56
C ARG A 12 -6.52 -7.65 -5.17
N ARG A 13 -7.13 -8.56 -4.40
CA ARG A 13 -7.74 -8.20 -3.12
C ARG A 13 -6.73 -7.65 -2.11
N LYS A 14 -5.49 -8.16 -2.08
CA LYS A 14 -4.49 -7.78 -1.07
C LYS A 14 -3.98 -6.38 -1.32
N ALA A 15 -3.56 -6.13 -2.55
CA ALA A 15 -3.26 -4.79 -3.04
C ALA A 15 -4.44 -3.84 -2.85
N THR A 16 -5.66 -4.28 -3.18
CA THR A 16 -6.87 -3.45 -3.06
C THR A 16 -7.11 -3.00 -1.63
N MET A 17 -7.12 -3.93 -0.67
CA MET A 17 -7.33 -3.59 0.73
C MET A 17 -6.17 -2.76 1.28
N SER A 18 -4.93 -3.14 0.97
CA SER A 18 -3.74 -2.38 1.38
C SER A 18 -3.78 -0.94 0.91
N ILE A 19 -4.15 -0.70 -0.35
CA ILE A 19 -4.27 0.66 -0.91
C ILE A 19 -5.47 1.40 -0.33
N LEU A 20 -6.60 0.73 -0.07
CA LEU A 20 -7.75 1.38 0.58
C LEU A 20 -7.36 1.90 1.97
N GLU A 21 -6.80 1.03 2.81
CA GLU A 21 -6.35 1.38 4.16
C GLU A 21 -5.22 2.41 4.13
N GLY A 22 -4.19 2.16 3.31
CA GLY A 22 -3.04 3.04 3.15
C GLY A 22 -3.38 4.40 2.51
N SER A 23 -4.40 4.49 1.65
CA SER A 23 -4.86 5.77 1.09
C SER A 23 -5.51 6.65 2.15
N ALA A 24 -6.30 6.06 3.05
CA ALA A 24 -6.91 6.77 4.16
C ALA A 24 -5.83 7.29 5.11
N ASP A 25 -4.86 6.44 5.47
CA ASP A 25 -3.74 6.82 6.34
C ASP A 25 -2.86 7.90 5.69
N PHE A 26 -2.48 7.74 4.41
CA PHE A 26 -1.70 8.72 3.66
C PHE A 26 -2.37 10.09 3.61
N ILE A 27 -3.65 10.17 3.23
CA ILE A 27 -4.35 11.46 3.14
C ILE A 27 -4.48 12.10 4.52
N CYS A 28 -4.78 11.33 5.55
CA CYS A 28 -4.87 11.86 6.91
C CYS A 28 -3.51 12.41 7.37
N ARG A 29 -2.41 11.71 7.08
CA ARG A 29 -1.05 12.16 7.37
C ARG A 29 -0.67 13.41 6.61
N GLU A 30 -1.05 13.53 5.33
CA GLU A 30 -0.82 14.75 4.53
C GLU A 30 -1.54 15.97 5.11
N ILE A 31 -2.71 15.78 5.75
CA ILE A 31 -3.50 16.86 6.36
C ILE A 31 -2.99 17.20 7.76
N ILE A 32 -2.72 16.19 8.60
CA ILE A 32 -2.42 16.36 10.03
C ILE A 32 -0.92 16.53 10.29
N GLY A 33 -0.07 16.00 9.40
CA GLY A 33 1.39 16.04 9.53
C GLY A 33 1.98 14.97 10.45
N THR A 34 1.18 14.07 11.01
CA THR A 34 1.62 13.02 11.94
C THR A 34 0.99 11.67 11.61
N THR A 35 1.52 10.58 12.17
CA THR A 35 0.91 9.24 12.11
C THR A 35 0.51 8.76 13.50
N ILE A 36 -0.57 7.99 13.59
CA ILE A 36 -1.01 7.34 14.83
C ILE A 36 -0.23 6.05 15.13
N ASN A 37 0.53 5.54 14.16
CA ASN A 37 1.29 4.30 14.29
C ASN A 37 2.74 4.53 13.84
N PRO A 38 3.58 5.22 14.64
CA PRO A 38 4.97 5.48 14.23
C PRO A 38 5.79 4.19 14.03
N THR A 39 5.53 3.16 14.83
CA THR A 39 6.26 1.88 14.79
C THR A 39 6.15 1.15 13.45
N ILE A 40 4.98 1.15 12.80
CA ILE A 40 4.84 0.52 11.48
C ILE A 40 5.67 1.25 10.41
N TYR A 41 5.78 2.58 10.51
CA TYR A 41 6.51 3.39 9.55
C TYR A 41 8.01 3.31 9.78
N GLU A 42 8.47 3.34 11.02
CA GLU A 42 9.88 3.13 11.37
C GLU A 42 10.37 1.79 10.82
N TYR A 43 9.70 0.69 11.18
CA TYR A 43 10.02 -0.64 10.67
C TYR A 43 9.86 -0.70 9.13
N GLY A 44 8.79 -0.12 8.61
CA GLY A 44 8.49 -0.13 7.19
C GLY A 44 9.58 0.51 6.35
N PHE A 45 10.09 1.68 6.75
CA PHE A 45 11.18 2.37 6.07
C PHE A 45 12.52 1.65 6.22
N GLU A 46 12.79 1.05 7.39
CA GLU A 46 14.01 0.27 7.61
C GLU A 46 14.08 -0.99 6.74
N ASN A 47 12.92 -1.56 6.35
CA ASN A 47 12.81 -2.85 5.65
C ASN A 47 12.05 -2.71 4.30
N GLU A 48 12.02 -1.52 3.71
CA GLU A 48 11.09 -1.21 2.62
C GLU A 48 11.33 -2.08 1.37
N GLU A 49 12.60 -2.34 1.02
CA GLU A 49 12.96 -3.14 -0.14
C GLU A 49 12.54 -4.60 0.02
N GLU A 50 12.81 -5.20 1.17
CA GLU A 50 12.42 -6.57 1.51
C GLU A 50 10.90 -6.72 1.53
N LEU A 51 10.20 -5.80 2.20
CA LEU A 51 8.74 -5.80 2.28
C LEU A 51 8.11 -5.63 0.89
N LYS A 52 8.69 -4.78 0.04
CA LYS A 52 8.25 -4.59 -1.35
C LYS A 52 8.38 -5.87 -2.18
N ILE A 53 9.48 -6.61 -2.03
CA ILE A 53 9.68 -7.90 -2.71
C ILE A 53 8.70 -8.94 -2.18
N GLU A 54 8.62 -9.12 -0.86
CA GLU A 54 7.73 -10.09 -0.20
C GLU A 54 6.27 -9.82 -0.58
N PHE A 55 5.82 -8.57 -0.49
CA PHE A 55 4.45 -8.20 -0.80
C PHE A 55 4.09 -8.52 -2.25
N ALA A 56 4.98 -8.17 -3.18
CA ALA A 56 4.73 -8.36 -4.61
C ALA A 56 4.72 -9.84 -5.00
N ASP A 57 5.52 -10.68 -4.35
CA ASP A 57 5.42 -12.13 -4.53
C ASP A 57 4.13 -12.70 -3.94
N ASP A 58 3.74 -12.18 -2.78
CA ASP A 58 2.57 -12.64 -2.04
C ASP A 58 1.24 -12.12 -2.62
N LEU A 59 1.26 -11.22 -3.62
CA LEU A 59 0.08 -10.85 -4.43
C LEU A 59 -0.54 -12.04 -5.17
N LYS A 60 0.22 -13.13 -5.35
CA LYS A 60 -0.26 -14.39 -5.94
C LYS A 60 -1.15 -15.17 -4.95
N SER A 61 -1.15 -14.81 -3.67
CA SER A 61 -1.93 -15.46 -2.62
C SER A 61 -3.20 -14.68 -2.27
N ASN A 62 -4.26 -15.39 -1.90
CA ASN A 62 -5.46 -14.82 -1.30
C ASN A 62 -5.36 -14.70 0.23
N ASP A 63 -4.24 -15.11 0.83
CA ASP A 63 -4.01 -14.98 2.26
C ASP A 63 -3.54 -13.57 2.61
N PHE A 64 -4.26 -12.91 3.51
CA PHE A 64 -3.92 -11.57 4.00
C PHE A 64 -3.22 -11.61 5.36
N SER A 65 -3.10 -12.76 6.01
CA SER A 65 -2.64 -12.89 7.39
C SER A 65 -1.23 -12.38 7.63
N GLY A 66 -0.38 -12.36 6.60
CA GLY A 66 0.95 -11.76 6.67
C GLY A 66 0.96 -10.22 6.67
N TRP A 67 -0.14 -9.57 6.26
CA TRP A 67 -0.14 -8.15 5.85
C TRP A 67 -1.26 -7.30 6.46
N LEU A 68 -2.44 -7.86 6.65
CA LEU A 68 -3.64 -7.11 7.04
C LEU A 68 -4.41 -7.87 8.10
N TYR A 69 -4.94 -7.14 9.06
CA TYR A 69 -5.83 -7.61 10.13
C TYR A 69 -5.22 -8.75 10.94
N ASN A 70 -3.89 -8.72 11.08
CA ASN A 70 -3.15 -9.78 11.74
C ASN A 70 -2.95 -9.49 13.23
N GLY A 71 -2.93 -8.22 13.65
CA GLY A 71 -2.90 -7.83 15.07
C GLY A 71 -1.82 -8.60 15.84
N THR A 72 -2.19 -9.20 16.97
CA THR A 72 -1.26 -9.99 17.80
C THR A 72 -0.72 -11.25 17.13
N ARG A 73 -1.21 -11.63 15.94
CA ARG A 73 -0.70 -12.75 15.13
C ARG A 73 0.47 -12.34 14.22
N SER A 74 0.86 -11.07 14.19
CA SER A 74 1.95 -10.58 13.33
C SER A 74 3.34 -11.13 13.70
N GLY A 75 3.47 -11.72 14.89
CA GLY A 75 4.72 -12.34 15.35
C GLY A 75 5.77 -11.30 15.69
N GLU A 76 6.96 -11.43 15.09
CA GLU A 76 8.14 -10.61 15.40
C GLU A 76 8.17 -9.27 14.66
N ARG A 77 7.24 -9.03 13.73
CA ARG A 77 7.11 -7.77 12.98
C ARG A 77 5.82 -7.02 13.35
N PRO A 78 5.77 -5.70 13.12
CA PRO A 78 4.54 -4.93 13.35
C PRO A 78 3.35 -5.52 12.60
N ALA A 79 2.18 -5.41 13.21
CA ALA A 79 0.92 -5.74 12.57
C ALA A 79 0.63 -4.78 11.41
N ASP A 80 -0.22 -5.23 10.48
CA ASP A 80 -0.85 -4.41 9.46
C ASP A 80 0.13 -3.75 8.46
N LEU A 81 1.30 -4.34 8.19
CA LEU A 81 2.30 -3.86 7.22
C LEU A 81 1.75 -3.60 5.80
N GLY A 82 0.60 -4.17 5.44
CA GLY A 82 -0.12 -3.79 4.21
C GLY A 82 -0.55 -2.32 4.17
N TYR A 83 -0.79 -1.68 5.32
CA TYR A 83 -1.12 -0.26 5.42
C TYR A 83 0.09 0.59 5.01
N PHE A 84 1.29 0.23 5.50
CA PHE A 84 2.54 0.87 5.10
C PHE A 84 2.78 0.75 3.59
N ILE A 85 2.65 -0.46 3.02
CA ILE A 85 2.80 -0.66 1.57
C ILE A 85 1.77 0.16 0.78
N GLY A 86 0.51 0.17 1.22
CA GLY A 86 -0.54 0.97 0.60
C GLY A 86 -0.27 2.47 0.65
N HIS A 87 0.24 2.96 1.78
CA HIS A 87 0.68 4.35 1.94
C HIS A 87 1.80 4.68 0.95
N GLN A 88 2.83 3.85 0.85
CA GLN A 88 3.95 4.07 -0.06
C GLN A 88 3.49 4.10 -1.52
N VAL A 89 2.61 3.18 -1.92
CA VAL A 89 1.96 3.20 -3.25
C VAL A 89 1.24 4.53 -3.51
N CYS A 90 0.47 5.04 -2.54
CA CYS A 90 -0.26 6.30 -2.67
C CYS A 90 0.67 7.52 -2.74
N SER A 91 1.74 7.51 -1.94
CA SER A 91 2.80 8.53 -1.93
C SER A 91 3.50 8.59 -3.29
N THR A 92 4.00 7.46 -3.80
CA THR A 92 4.66 7.40 -5.11
C THR A 92 3.70 7.80 -6.24
N TYR A 93 2.42 7.39 -6.14
CA TYR A 93 1.39 7.79 -7.09
C TYR A 93 1.17 9.31 -7.14
N LEU A 94 1.06 9.97 -5.98
CA LEU A 94 0.90 11.42 -5.92
C LEU A 94 2.15 12.15 -6.41
N ASN A 95 3.34 11.68 -6.01
CA ASN A 95 4.62 12.29 -6.38
C ASN A 95 4.93 12.17 -7.89
N GLY A 96 4.47 11.10 -8.54
CA GLY A 96 4.58 10.91 -9.98
C GLY A 96 3.48 11.59 -10.81
N ALA A 97 2.52 12.27 -10.19
CA ALA A 97 1.38 12.84 -10.90
C ALA A 97 1.71 14.20 -11.53
N SER A 98 1.41 14.35 -12.83
CA SER A 98 1.49 15.65 -13.52
C SER A 98 0.39 16.62 -13.09
N ASP A 99 -0.71 16.11 -12.56
CA ASP A 99 -1.85 16.87 -12.04
C ASP A 99 -2.10 16.44 -10.59
N CYS A 100 -1.52 17.20 -9.66
CA CYS A 100 -1.55 16.90 -8.22
C CYS A 100 -2.99 16.92 -7.67
N GLN A 101 -3.83 17.86 -8.12
CA GLN A 101 -5.20 18.00 -7.63
C GLN A 101 -6.04 16.78 -8.02
N LYS A 102 -5.96 16.38 -9.29
CA LYS A 102 -6.64 15.18 -9.78
C LYS A 102 -6.14 13.90 -9.10
N ALA A 103 -4.84 13.81 -8.81
CA ALA A 103 -4.30 12.67 -8.08
C ALA A 103 -4.83 12.59 -6.65
N LYS A 104 -4.92 13.72 -5.93
CA LYS A 104 -5.53 13.79 -4.59
C LYS A 104 -7.00 13.36 -4.61
N GLU A 105 -7.78 13.81 -5.59
CA GLU A 105 -9.18 13.38 -5.75
C GLU A 105 -9.29 11.86 -6.01
N GLN A 106 -8.36 11.31 -6.79
CA GLN A 106 -8.33 9.87 -7.08
C GLN A 106 -7.95 9.03 -5.87
N LEU A 107 -7.01 9.50 -5.05
CA LEU A 107 -6.67 8.88 -3.78
C LEU A 107 -7.82 8.97 -2.79
N LEU A 108 -8.47 10.14 -2.66
CA LEU A 108 -9.59 10.35 -1.73
C LEU A 108 -10.79 9.46 -2.05
N GLN A 109 -11.10 9.30 -3.34
CA GLN A 109 -12.21 8.45 -3.77
C GLN A 109 -11.84 6.96 -3.80
N CYS A 110 -10.55 6.66 -3.98
CA CYS A 110 -9.95 5.32 -4.11
C CYS A 110 -10.79 4.28 -4.90
N ARG A 111 -11.51 4.72 -5.94
CA ARG A 111 -12.46 3.88 -6.71
C ARG A 111 -11.79 2.77 -7.52
N ASN A 112 -10.51 2.93 -7.86
CA ASN A 112 -9.74 1.95 -8.61
C ASN A 112 -8.33 1.80 -8.04
N PRO A 113 -8.19 1.04 -6.94
CA PRO A 113 -6.90 0.81 -6.28
C PRO A 113 -5.86 0.19 -7.21
N TRP A 114 -6.28 -0.71 -8.11
CA TRP A 114 -5.37 -1.32 -9.08
C TRP A 114 -4.76 -0.30 -10.05
N LYS A 115 -5.54 0.69 -10.49
CA LYS A 115 -5.03 1.77 -11.33
C LYS A 115 -4.02 2.63 -10.59
N ILE A 116 -4.27 2.92 -9.31
CA ILE A 116 -3.32 3.64 -8.45
C ILE A 116 -2.01 2.83 -8.35
N LEU A 117 -2.10 1.53 -8.04
CA LEU A 117 -0.95 0.63 -7.96
C LEU A 117 -0.09 0.67 -9.24
N VAL A 118 -0.70 0.40 -10.39
CA VAL A 118 0.04 0.33 -11.67
C VAL A 118 0.66 1.67 -12.02
N LYS A 119 -0.04 2.78 -11.78
CA LYS A 119 0.47 4.12 -12.09
C LYS A 119 1.51 4.62 -11.09
N SER A 120 1.49 4.14 -9.84
CA SER A 120 2.48 4.52 -8.83
C SER A 120 3.90 4.15 -9.24
N GLN A 121 4.07 3.13 -10.08
CA GLN A 121 5.37 2.53 -10.38
C GLN A 121 6.12 2.03 -9.13
N TYR A 122 5.46 1.95 -7.97
CA TYR A 122 6.11 1.59 -6.70
C TYR A 122 6.80 0.22 -6.74
N PHE A 123 6.31 -0.73 -7.54
CA PHE A 123 6.90 -2.06 -7.68
C PHE A 123 7.90 -2.22 -8.86
N TYR A 124 8.18 -1.14 -9.60
CA TYR A 124 9.08 -1.11 -10.75
C TYR A 124 10.31 -0.25 -10.48
#